data_AF-A0A7X7LAI5-F1
#
_entry.id   AF-A0A7X7LAI5-F1
#
_cell.length_a   1.000
_cell.length_b   1.000
_cell.length_c   1.000
_cell.angle_alpha   90.00
_cell.angle_beta   90.00
_cell.angle_gamma   90.00
#
_symmetry.space_group_name_H-M   'P 1'
#
loop_
_entity.id
_entity.type
_entity.pdbx_description
1 polymer ?
#
loop_
_entity_poly.entity_id
_entity_poly.type
_entity_poly.pdbx_seq_one_letter_code
_entity_poly.pdbx_strand_id
1 'polypeptide(L)' 'MPRKTVIPFGPQHPVFPEPLQLRLVLEDEKVVEALPVLGYVHRGLEKLAEQ' A
#
# COMPACT_ATOMS: atom_id res chain seq x y z
N MET A 1 -25.29 -3.80 -9.78
CA MET A 1 -23.96 -4.20 -9.22
C MET A 1 -23.38 -2.98 -8.53
N PRO A 2 -22.85 -3.10 -7.30
CA PRO A 2 -22.23 -1.97 -6.62
C PRO A 2 -21.03 -1.45 -7.43
N ARG A 3 -20.79 -0.13 -7.38
CA ARG A 3 -19.73 0.51 -8.15
C ARG A 3 -18.40 0.30 -7.42
N LYS A 4 -17.43 -0.32 -8.12
CA LYS A 4 -16.07 -0.46 -7.61
C LYS A 4 -15.25 0.79 -7.91
N THR A 5 -14.58 1.32 -6.88
CA THR A 5 -13.65 2.44 -7.00
C THR A 5 -12.30 2.07 -6.39
N VAL A 6 -11.20 2.49 -7.00
CA VAL A 6 -9.85 2.25 -6.49
C VAL A 6 -9.25 3.57 -6.01
N ILE A 7 -8.79 3.61 -4.77
CA ILE A 7 -8.11 4.79 -4.20
C ILE A 7 -6.72 4.44 -3.67
N PRO A 8 -5.75 5.36 -3.78
CA PRO A 8 -4.48 5.23 -3.07
C PRO A 8 -4.65 5.55 -1.58
N PHE A 9 -3.92 4.83 -0.72
CA PHE A 9 -3.85 5.09 0.71
C PHE A 9 -2.41 4.94 1.21
N GLY A 10 -1.84 5.96 1.86
CA GLY A 10 -0.39 6.07 2.16
C GLY A 10 0.39 6.86 1.10
N PRO A 11 1.74 6.96 1.13
CA PRO A 11 2.71 6.55 2.16
C PRO A 11 2.99 7.62 3.24
N GLN A 12 2.55 8.87 3.02
CA GLN A 12 2.66 9.99 3.97
C GLN A 12 1.40 10.18 4.81
N HIS A 13 0.51 9.17 4.83
CA HIS A 13 -0.75 9.29 5.55
C HIS A 13 -0.45 9.46 7.06
N PRO A 14 -0.99 10.49 7.75
CA PRO A 14 -0.57 10.85 9.11
C PRO A 14 -0.71 9.74 10.17
N VAL A 15 -1.52 8.73 9.87
CA VAL A 15 -1.78 7.57 10.75
C VAL A 15 -0.71 6.48 10.62
N PHE A 16 0.11 6.51 9.57
CA PHE A 16 1.14 5.50 9.34
C PHE A 16 2.52 5.97 9.80
N PRO A 17 3.09 5.37 10.87
CA PRO A 17 4.46 5.63 11.29
C PRO A 17 5.50 5.03 10.33
N GLU A 18 5.12 3.99 9.59
CA GLU A 18 5.93 3.34 8.57
C GLU A 18 5.39 3.65 7.17
N PRO A 19 6.25 3.76 6.15
CA PRO A 19 5.81 4.07 4.80
C PRO A 19 5.14 2.84 4.14
N LEU A 20 3.83 2.75 4.30
CA LEU A 20 2.97 1.76 3.68
C LEU A 20 2.09 2.42 2.63
N GLN A 21 2.09 1.88 1.41
CA GLN A 21 1.19 2.30 0.33
C GLN A 21 0.24 1.14 -0.02
N LEU A 22 -1.06 1.42 -0.03
CA LEU A 22 -2.12 0.49 -0.38
C LEU A 22 -2.92 1.02 -1.56
N ARG A 23 -3.40 0.10 -2.41
CA ARG A 23 -4.54 0.34 -3.29
C ARG A 23 -5.75 -0.30 -2.65
N LEU A 24 -6.71 0.52 -2.25
CA LEU A 24 -7.97 0.06 -1.66
C LEU A 24 -9.03 0.00 -2.75
N VAL A 25 -9.73 -1.13 -2.83
CA VAL A 25 -10.93 -1.27 -3.66
C VAL A 25 -12.14 -1.10 -2.76
N LEU A 26 -12.98 -0.13 -3.09
CA LEU A 26 -14.21 0.19 -2.38
C LEU A 26 -15.42 -0.25 -3.20
N GLU A 27 -16.39 -0.82 -2.51
CA GLU A 27 -17.78 -0.86 -2.95
C GLU A 27 -18.55 0.12 -2.06
N ASP A 28 -18.94 1.26 -2.63
CA ASP A 28 -19.47 2.42 -1.90
C ASP A 28 -18.52 2.86 -0.77
N GLU A 29 -18.92 2.71 0.50
CA GLU A 29 -18.11 3.09 1.68
C GLU A 29 -17.33 1.90 2.28
N LYS A 30 -17.52 0.69 1.74
CA LYS A 30 -16.91 -0.53 2.28
C LYS A 30 -15.65 -0.89 1.50
N VAL A 31 -14.53 -1.03 2.21
CA VAL A 31 -13.31 -1.63 1.64
C VAL A 31 -13.57 -3.13 1.44
N VAL A 32 -13.46 -3.59 0.19
CA VAL A 32 -13.64 -5.00 -0.19
C VAL A 32 -12.33 -5.69 -0.54
N GLU A 33 -11.28 -4.94 -0.87
CA GLU A 33 -9.94 -5.46 -1.15
C GLU A 33 -8.87 -4.41 -0.77
N ALA A 34 -7.71 -4.89 -0.31
CA ALA A 34 -6.55 -4.05 -0.03
C ALA A 34 -5.30 -4.70 -0.63
N LEU A 35 -4.73 -4.06 -1.65
CA LEU A 35 -3.51 -4.52 -2.32
C LEU A 35 -2.31 -3.68 -1.85
N PRO A 36 -1.34 -4.26 -1.13
CA PRO A 36 -0.13 -3.56 -0.77
C PRO A 36 0.75 -3.31 -1.99
N VAL A 37 1.27 -2.09 -2.10
CA VAL A 37 2.32 -1.76 -3.06
C VAL A 37 3.66 -2.04 -2.40
N LEU A 38 4.32 -3.09 -2.87
CA LEU A 38 5.62 -3.51 -2.34
C LEU A 38 6.77 -2.71 -2.93
N GLY A 39 7.90 -2.68 -2.23
CA GLY A 39 9.15 -2.12 -2.73
C GLY A 39 9.43 -0.67 -2.33
N TYR A 40 8.50 0.04 -1.69
CA TYR A 40 8.68 1.46 -1.33
C TYR A 40 9.93 1.73 -0.47
N VAL A 41 10.25 0.82 0.46
CA VAL A 41 11.46 0.87 1.32
C VAL A 41 12.51 -0.17 0.96
N HIS A 42 12.42 -0.76 -0.24
CA HIS A 42 13.41 -1.75 -0.63
C HIS A 42 14.78 -1.10 -0.82
N ARG A 43 15.76 -1.52 -0.03
CA ARG A 43 17.13 -0.97 0.00
C ARG A 43 18.20 -1.92 -0.53
N GLY A 44 17.83 -3.11 -1.02
CA GLY A 44 18.80 -4.10 -1.49
C GLY A 44 19.78 -4.58 -0.42
N LEU A 45 19.37 -4.60 0.87
CA LEU A 45 20.25 -4.97 1.99
C LEU A 45 20.83 -6.37 1.85
N GLU A 46 20.07 -7.31 1.29
CA GLU A 46 20.53 -8.68 1.02
C GLU A 46 21.76 -8.65 0.10
N LYS A 47 21.71 -7.90 -1.01
CA LYS A 47 22.85 -7.74 -1.92
C LYS A 47 24.03 -7.02 -1.27
N LEU A 48 23.76 -6.03 -0.41
CA LEU A 48 24.81 -5.31 0.32
C LEU A 48 25.53 -6.19 1.35
N ALA A 49 24.87 -7.23 1.86
CA ALA A 49 25.40 -8.17 2.83
C ALA A 49 26.15 -9.36 2.20
N GLU A 50 26.13 -9.52 0.89
CA GLU A 50 26.90 -10.55 0.15
C GLU A 50 28.41 -10.27 0.07
N GLN A 51 28.94 -9.34 0.87
CA GLN A 51 30.38 -9.00 0.90
C GLN A 51 31.26 -10.15 1.37
#